data_AF-A0A1G5ASE9-F1
#
_entry.id   AF-A0A1G5ASE9-F1
#
_cell.length_a   1.000
_cell.length_b   1.000
_cell.length_c   1.000
_cell.angle_alpha   90.00
_cell.angle_beta   90.00
_cell.angle_gamma   90.00
#
_symmetry.space_group_name_H-M   'P 1'
#
loop_
_entity.id
_entity.type
_entity.pdbx_description
1 polymer ?
#
loop_
_entity_poly.entity_id
_entity_poly.type
_entity_poly.pdbx_seq_one_letter_code
_entity_poly.pdbx_strand_id
1 'polypeptide(L)'
;MFIDDLILSESEIEYLDNILNEFGKHQQFRDISSLKTPWTQLMEIEPRDALEPLRVKGILNEQEMEKTEIIIDENENESVKQTKLLVGTIDTKALVICWMVTIYHRSGKTLQPDDLNKMERQSDYYHFPIDIGMDTVKINLIVKDIEDSDYQQGQSDSIYVSFIGELPIKEQNYIMWSVPLQEQSAAVRFFNWLNEHSKPIISKLYAYINIPSDLEKNYREEVYRLVGMYLVELGYTRINQQELFRPESTEYLFPESIIKDCFINETENKKVFQVINGDRIEMHSFQNGIKSLDSKLSYHLNHLQIWIDKKAAKHRILTQKVKTSLINEVIKIVPIIITVILSAYASLKLIFINNSAMKNFPQSKAWFITHISISVLSLLVLIFFGVFPQFRLWIFSWDRRIKKYVRKKNQQYED
;
A
#
# COMPACT_ATOMS: atom_id res chain seq x y z
N MET A 1 28.95 20.59 -1.31
CA MET A 1 28.18 19.35 -1.38
C MET A 1 26.75 19.73 -1.70
N PHE A 2 26.20 19.19 -2.79
CA PHE A 2 24.81 19.42 -3.15
C PHE A 2 23.90 18.56 -2.27
N ILE A 3 22.63 18.96 -2.08
CA ILE A 3 21.69 18.17 -1.25
C ILE A 3 21.47 16.78 -1.85
N ASP A 4 21.48 16.67 -3.18
CA ASP A 4 21.32 15.38 -3.85
C ASP A 4 22.51 14.43 -3.57
N ASP A 5 23.69 14.97 -3.26
CA ASP A 5 24.87 14.19 -2.87
C ASP A 5 24.71 13.57 -1.46
N LEU A 6 23.71 14.00 -0.66
CA LEU A 6 23.42 13.48 0.68
C LEU A 6 22.45 12.29 0.66
N ILE A 7 21.90 11.93 -0.50
CA ILE A 7 20.93 10.81 -0.63
C ILE A 7 21.66 9.47 -0.50
N LEU A 8 21.22 8.63 0.44
CA LEU A 8 21.75 7.28 0.65
C LEU A 8 21.16 6.30 -0.36
N SER A 9 22.05 5.57 -1.05
CA SER A 9 21.74 4.41 -1.90
C SER A 9 21.35 3.21 -1.05
N GLU A 10 20.82 2.16 -1.66
CA GLU A 10 20.50 0.92 -0.93
C GLU A 10 21.75 0.24 -0.37
N SER A 11 22.86 0.22 -1.11
CA SER A 11 24.13 -0.37 -0.64
C SER A 11 24.73 0.39 0.54
N GLU A 12 24.62 1.72 0.57
CA GLU A 12 25.06 2.55 1.69
C GLU A 12 24.26 2.28 2.96
N ILE A 13 22.96 2.03 2.81
CA ILE A 13 22.08 1.67 3.92
C ILE A 13 22.43 0.29 4.45
N GLU A 14 22.55 -0.69 3.55
CA GLU A 14 22.92 -2.07 3.90
C GLU A 14 24.28 -2.13 4.62
N TYR A 15 25.26 -1.37 4.15
CA TYR A 15 26.58 -1.31 4.78
C TYR A 15 26.54 -0.74 6.20
N LEU A 16 25.79 0.35 6.42
CA LEU A 16 25.58 0.90 7.76
C LEU A 16 24.89 -0.10 8.68
N ASP A 17 23.87 -0.80 8.18
CA ASP A 17 23.18 -1.85 8.94
C ASP A 17 24.13 -2.98 9.32
N ASN A 18 25.06 -3.38 8.44
CA ASN A 18 26.05 -4.39 8.73
C ASN A 18 27.07 -3.94 9.79
N ILE A 19 27.55 -2.69 9.73
CA ILE A 19 28.40 -2.11 10.78
C ILE A 19 27.71 -2.19 12.15
N LEU A 20 26.45 -1.75 12.21
CA LEU A 20 25.68 -1.72 13.45
C LEU A 20 25.38 -3.13 13.95
N ASN A 21 25.06 -4.06 13.06
CA ASN A 21 24.77 -5.44 13.42
C ASN A 21 26.00 -6.22 13.89
N GLU A 22 27.16 -6.02 13.26
CA GLU A 22 28.38 -6.75 13.60
C GLU A 22 29.02 -6.22 14.88
N PHE A 23 29.06 -4.89 15.04
CA PHE A 23 29.78 -4.26 16.17
C PHE A 23 28.87 -3.77 17.29
N GLY A 24 27.58 -3.56 17.02
CA GLY A 24 26.59 -3.22 18.05
C GLY A 24 26.27 -4.37 18.99
N LYS A 25 26.15 -5.61 18.48
CA LYS A 25 25.71 -6.79 19.26
C LYS A 25 26.64 -7.23 20.39
N HIS A 26 27.90 -6.79 20.37
CA HIS A 26 28.94 -7.28 21.29
C HIS A 26 29.43 -6.23 22.28
N GLN A 27 28.96 -4.99 22.16
CA GLN A 27 29.43 -3.88 22.95
C GLN A 27 28.19 -3.17 23.51
N GLN A 28 28.12 -3.04 24.84
CA GLN A 28 27.06 -2.31 25.55
C GLN A 28 27.15 -0.80 25.26
N PHE A 29 26.93 -0.41 24.01
CA PHE A 29 27.00 0.96 23.58
C PHE A 29 25.66 1.64 23.85
N ARG A 30 25.71 2.74 24.61
CA ARG A 30 24.52 3.56 24.90
C ARG A 30 24.17 4.53 23.77
N ASP A 31 25.05 4.71 22.78
CA ASP A 31 24.92 5.71 21.70
C ASP A 31 25.77 5.29 20.47
N ILE A 32 25.24 5.45 19.26
CA ILE A 32 25.95 5.15 17.99
C ILE A 32 27.27 5.93 17.87
N SER A 33 27.33 7.16 18.39
CA SER A 33 28.56 7.98 18.39
C SER A 33 29.69 7.38 19.24
N SER A 34 29.38 6.42 20.11
CA SER A 34 30.37 5.68 20.89
C SER A 34 30.96 4.46 20.17
N LEU A 35 30.41 4.10 19.01
CA LEU A 35 30.91 3.03 18.17
C LEU A 35 32.30 3.41 17.62
N LYS A 36 33.30 2.60 17.97
CA LYS A 36 34.67 2.74 17.46
C LYS A 36 35.17 1.40 16.98
N THR A 37 35.32 1.27 15.67
CA THR A 37 35.69 0.01 15.04
C THR A 37 37.04 0.15 14.37
N PRO A 38 37.99 -0.79 14.55
CA PRO A 38 39.23 -0.80 13.78
C PRO A 38 38.97 -0.63 12.28
N TRP A 39 39.67 0.30 11.64
CA TRP A 39 39.41 0.66 10.25
C TRP A 39 39.57 -0.52 9.28
N THR A 40 40.50 -1.41 9.59
CA THR A 40 40.74 -2.65 8.83
C THR A 40 39.53 -3.58 8.83
N GLN A 41 38.74 -3.61 9.91
CA GLN A 41 37.53 -4.44 10.00
C GLN A 41 36.39 -3.81 9.20
N LEU A 42 36.25 -2.48 9.19
CA LEU A 42 35.26 -1.81 8.34
C LEU A 42 35.50 -2.13 6.86
N MET A 43 36.75 -2.14 6.41
CA MET A 43 37.10 -2.49 5.02
C MET A 43 36.70 -3.93 4.60
N GLU A 44 36.41 -4.80 5.57
CA GLU A 44 36.04 -6.20 5.32
C GLU A 44 34.51 -6.40 5.23
N ILE A 45 33.72 -5.42 5.67
CA ILE A 45 32.25 -5.45 5.61
C ILE A 45 31.78 -5.32 4.17
N GLU A 46 30.75 -6.09 3.81
CA GLU A 46 30.04 -5.95 2.54
C GLU A 46 28.78 -5.09 2.71
N PRO A 47 28.34 -4.33 1.69
CA PRO A 47 29.00 -4.14 0.39
C PRO A 47 30.14 -3.10 0.44
N ARG A 48 31.37 -3.49 0.08
CA ARG A 48 32.58 -2.64 0.26
C ARG A 48 32.56 -1.31 -0.49
N ASP A 49 31.87 -1.27 -1.63
CA ASP A 49 31.74 -0.09 -2.47
C ASP A 49 30.93 1.04 -1.81
N ALA A 50 30.19 0.76 -0.73
CA ALA A 50 29.47 1.74 0.07
C ALA A 50 30.37 2.54 1.03
N LEU A 51 31.56 2.04 1.39
CA LEU A 51 32.43 2.67 2.38
C LEU A 51 32.84 4.10 1.98
N GLU A 52 33.36 4.28 0.77
CA GLU A 52 33.87 5.58 0.31
C GLU A 52 32.75 6.63 0.14
N PRO A 53 31.60 6.31 -0.47
CA PRO A 53 30.44 7.21 -0.47
C PRO A 53 30.03 7.69 0.93
N LEU A 54 29.99 6.80 1.93
CA LEU A 54 29.66 7.15 3.32
C LEU A 54 30.72 8.05 3.97
N ARG A 55 32.00 7.89 3.63
CA ARG A 55 33.08 8.81 4.04
C ARG A 55 32.92 10.18 3.43
N VAL A 56 32.65 10.25 2.12
CA VAL A 56 32.47 11.53 1.40
C VAL A 56 31.28 12.30 1.96
N LYS A 57 30.22 11.59 2.38
CA LYS A 57 29.06 12.16 3.08
C LYS A 57 29.33 12.59 4.52
N GLY A 58 30.52 12.31 5.05
CA GLY A 58 30.93 12.63 6.42
C GLY A 58 30.26 11.77 7.49
N ILE A 59 29.61 10.67 7.11
CA ILE A 59 28.95 9.75 8.04
C ILE A 59 30.00 8.90 8.75
N LEU A 60 30.98 8.39 7.99
CA LEU A 60 32.09 7.61 8.52
C LEU A 60 33.35 8.44 8.57
N ASN A 61 33.92 8.58 9.76
CA ASN A 61 35.14 9.35 10.01
C ASN A 61 36.24 8.46 10.57
N GLU A 62 37.47 8.69 10.10
CA GLU A 62 38.68 8.05 10.64
C GLU A 62 39.19 8.86 11.84
N GLN A 63 39.51 8.16 12.93
CA GLN A 63 40.14 8.72 14.11
C GLN A 63 41.34 7.86 14.53
N GLU A 64 42.47 8.49 14.87
CA GLU A 64 43.57 7.80 15.53
C GLU A 64 43.26 7.60 17.02
N MET A 65 43.45 6.38 17.51
CA MET A 65 43.38 6.04 18.92
C MET A 65 44.66 5.35 19.39
N GLU A 66 45.05 5.62 20.63
CA GLU A 66 46.13 4.89 21.27
C GLU A 66 45.62 3.55 21.78
N LYS A 67 46.28 2.47 21.37
CA LYS A 67 46.09 1.12 21.87
C LYS A 67 47.29 0.74 22.71
N THR A 68 47.03 0.25 23.91
CA THR A 68 48.08 -0.27 24.78
C THR A 68 48.04 -1.79 24.68
N GLU A 69 49.14 -2.39 24.21
CA GLU A 69 49.30 -3.85 24.13
C GLU A 69 50.31 -4.29 25.19
N ILE A 70 49.94 -5.31 25.96
CA ILE A 70 50.86 -5.97 26.90
C ILE A 70 51.47 -7.15 26.14
N ILE A 71 52.79 -7.10 25.94
CA ILE A 71 53.56 -8.16 25.31
C ILE A 71 54.27 -8.92 26.42
N ILE A 72 53.95 -10.21 26.53
CA ILE A 72 54.62 -11.14 27.44
C ILE A 72 55.73 -11.83 26.64
N ASP A 73 56.99 -11.67 27.05
CA ASP A 73 58.12 -12.35 26.41
C ASP A 73 58.21 -13.84 26.80
N GLU A 74 59.12 -14.59 26.15
CA GLU A 74 59.35 -16.01 26.46
C GLU A 74 59.84 -16.27 27.90
N ASN A 75 60.24 -15.22 28.63
CA ASN A 75 60.65 -15.26 30.03
C ASN A 75 59.57 -14.75 30.99
N GLU A 76 58.31 -14.63 30.54
CA GLU A 76 57.17 -14.10 31.31
C GLU A 76 57.32 -12.63 31.77
N ASN A 77 58.23 -11.85 31.18
CA ASN A 77 58.28 -10.41 31.46
C ASN A 77 57.22 -9.67 30.66
N GLU A 78 56.43 -8.87 31.37
CA GLU A 78 55.42 -7.99 30.77
C GLU A 78 56.07 -6.69 30.31
N SER A 79 55.92 -6.37 29.03
CA SER A 79 56.28 -5.06 28.47
C SER A 79 55.05 -4.39 27.88
N VAL A 80 54.93 -3.08 28.11
CA VAL A 80 53.80 -2.29 27.59
C VAL A 80 54.23 -1.60 26.31
N LYS A 81 53.57 -1.95 25.20
CA LYS A 81 53.77 -1.30 23.91
C LYS A 81 52.56 -0.44 23.58
N GLN A 82 52.78 0.87 23.46
CA GLN A 82 51.78 1.77 22.92
C GLN A 82 51.86 1.75 21.40
N THR A 83 50.74 1.42 20.75
CA THR A 83 50.57 1.44 19.29
C THR A 83 49.44 2.39 18.93
N LYS A 84 49.55 3.05 17.77
CA LYS A 84 48.44 3.83 17.22
C LYS A 84 47.57 2.91 16.38
N LEU A 85 46.26 2.95 16.61
CA LEU A 85 45.26 2.23 15.85
C LEU A 85 44.33 3.24 15.17
N LEU A 86 44.13 3.08 13.86
CA LEU A 86 43.09 3.81 13.14
C LEU A 86 41.75 3.13 13.38
N VAL A 87 40.78 3.90 13.87
CA VAL A 87 39.40 3.45 14.09
C VAL A 87 38.45 4.30 13.26
N GLY A 88 37.42 3.67 12.71
CA GLY A 88 36.27 4.36 12.16
C GLY A 88 35.26 4.68 13.25
N THR A 89 34.64 5.84 13.10
CA THR A 89 33.62 6.40 13.98
C THR A 89 32.45 6.89 13.13
N ILE A 90 31.25 6.88 13.70
CA ILE A 90 30.04 7.36 13.03
C ILE A 90 29.72 8.78 13.52
N ASP A 91 29.67 9.75 12.62
CA ASP A 91 29.08 11.06 12.91
C ASP A 91 27.56 10.95 12.86
N THR A 92 26.96 10.87 14.04
CA THR A 92 25.51 10.75 14.22
C THR A 92 24.75 11.93 13.61
N LYS A 93 25.32 13.15 13.62
CA LYS A 93 24.67 14.32 13.05
C LYS A 93 24.63 14.24 11.53
N ALA A 94 25.76 13.89 10.91
CA ALA A 94 25.86 13.71 9.46
C ALA A 94 24.96 12.56 8.98
N LEU A 95 24.94 11.46 9.73
CA LEU A 95 24.06 10.32 9.50
C LEU A 95 22.59 10.75 9.48
N VAL A 96 22.15 11.47 10.52
CA VAL A 96 20.77 11.96 10.65
C VAL A 96 20.38 12.94 9.53
N ILE A 97 21.30 13.80 9.10
CA ILE A 97 21.05 14.73 7.98
C ILE A 97 20.87 13.96 6.66
N CYS A 98 21.81 13.08 6.32
CA CYS A 98 21.73 12.25 5.11
C CYS A 98 20.46 11.39 5.14
N TRP A 99 20.09 10.92 6.32
CA TRP A 99 18.85 10.20 6.55
C TRP A 99 17.62 11.01 6.16
N MET A 100 17.48 12.20 6.71
CA MET A 100 16.34 13.06 6.46
C MET A 100 16.21 13.42 4.98
N VAL A 101 17.33 13.72 4.33
CA VAL A 101 17.36 13.97 2.87
C VAL A 101 16.89 12.75 2.10
N THR A 102 17.36 11.56 2.46
CA THR A 102 16.96 10.30 1.81
C THR A 102 15.47 10.02 1.95
N ILE A 103 14.90 10.23 3.13
CA ILE A 103 13.46 10.05 3.42
C ILE A 103 12.63 11.00 2.56
N TYR A 104 13.00 12.27 2.51
CA TYR A 104 12.30 13.27 1.69
C TYR A 104 12.40 12.95 0.20
N HIS A 105 13.59 12.62 -0.28
CA HIS A 105 13.81 12.25 -1.67
C HIS A 105 12.95 11.06 -2.07
N ARG A 106 12.90 10.00 -1.25
CA ARG A 106 12.04 8.83 -1.49
C ARG A 106 10.55 9.14 -1.45
N SER A 107 10.14 10.19 -0.74
CA SER A 107 8.76 10.71 -0.78
C SER A 107 8.44 11.55 -2.02
N GLY A 108 9.43 11.79 -2.91
CA GLY A 108 9.31 12.66 -4.08
C GLY A 108 9.46 14.14 -3.76
N LYS A 109 10.14 14.47 -2.66
CA LYS A 109 10.35 15.85 -2.19
C LYS A 109 11.82 16.16 -2.00
N THR A 110 12.16 17.44 -2.03
CA THR A 110 13.51 17.92 -1.78
C THR A 110 13.48 18.83 -0.55
N LEU A 111 14.33 18.55 0.44
CA LEU A 111 14.56 19.47 1.56
C LEU A 111 15.35 20.67 1.07
N GLN A 112 15.02 21.87 1.58
CA GLN A 112 15.87 23.03 1.35
C GLN A 112 17.04 23.03 2.34
N PRO A 113 18.19 23.63 2.01
CA PRO A 113 19.32 23.73 2.94
C PRO A 113 18.92 24.37 4.27
N ASP A 114 18.02 25.36 4.22
CA ASP A 114 17.53 26.07 5.40
C ASP A 114 16.69 25.17 6.33
N ASP A 115 16.01 24.15 5.80
CA ASP A 115 15.26 23.20 6.62
C ASP A 115 16.19 22.27 7.42
N LEU A 116 17.34 21.92 6.85
CA LEU A 116 18.38 21.14 7.55
C LEU A 116 19.01 21.92 8.70
N ASN A 117 19.09 23.25 8.57
CA ASN A 117 19.62 24.14 9.60
C ASN A 117 18.68 24.28 10.82
N LYS A 118 17.40 23.90 10.68
CA LYS A 118 16.43 23.90 11.79
C LYS A 118 16.53 22.66 12.68
N MET A 119 17.43 21.72 12.37
CA MET A 119 17.64 20.54 13.19
C MET A 119 18.16 20.92 14.59
N GLU A 120 17.46 20.45 15.61
CA GLU A 120 17.84 20.63 17.01
C GLU A 120 18.13 19.27 17.65
N ARG A 121 19.02 19.26 18.65
CA ARG A 121 19.36 18.05 19.41
C ARG A 121 18.80 18.19 20.83
N GLN A 122 18.02 17.22 21.28
CA GLN A 122 17.49 17.17 22.64
C GLN A 122 17.78 15.81 23.25
N SER A 123 18.70 15.78 24.23
CA SER A 123 19.18 14.58 24.94
C SER A 123 19.59 13.44 23.99
N ASP A 124 18.64 12.56 23.66
CA ASP A 124 18.81 11.25 23.05
C ASP A 124 18.28 11.17 21.61
N TYR A 125 17.72 12.27 21.10
CA TYR A 125 17.18 12.36 19.75
C TYR A 125 17.51 13.69 19.06
N TYR A 126 17.49 13.64 17.73
CA TYR A 126 17.48 14.81 16.85
C TYR A 126 16.06 15.09 16.42
N HIS A 127 15.64 16.35 16.44
CA HIS A 127 14.33 16.72 15.91
C HIS A 127 14.42 17.73 14.76
N PHE A 128 13.61 17.48 13.74
CA PHE A 128 13.43 18.38 12.60
C PHE A 128 12.04 18.99 12.66
N PRO A 129 11.93 20.30 12.91
CA PRO A 129 10.67 20.99 12.73
C PRO A 129 10.39 21.12 11.23
N ILE A 130 9.22 20.65 10.83
CA ILE A 130 8.73 20.74 9.46
C ILE A 130 7.47 21.56 9.49
N ASP A 131 7.51 22.65 8.74
CA ASP A 131 6.37 23.52 8.58
C ASP A 131 5.34 22.82 7.67
N ILE A 132 4.16 22.57 8.23
CA ILE A 132 3.05 21.87 7.61
C ILE A 132 1.83 22.77 7.66
N GLY A 133 1.61 23.52 6.57
CA GLY A 133 0.51 24.49 6.52
C GLY A 133 0.74 25.63 7.51
N MET A 134 -0.11 25.72 8.54
CA MET A 134 0.05 26.71 9.64
C MET A 134 0.61 26.08 10.93
N ASP A 135 0.79 24.76 10.97
CA ASP A 135 1.32 24.03 12.11
C ASP A 135 2.78 23.63 11.84
N THR A 136 3.60 23.52 12.89
CA THR A 136 4.96 22.96 12.77
C THR A 136 4.97 21.59 13.42
N VAL A 137 5.26 20.55 12.63
CA VAL A 137 5.35 19.18 13.14
C VAL A 137 6.81 18.78 13.26
N LYS A 138 7.18 18.12 14.36
CA LYS A 138 8.55 17.64 14.58
C LYS A 138 8.69 16.21 14.06
N ILE A 139 9.83 15.86 13.49
CA ILE A 139 10.24 14.45 13.27
C ILE A 139 11.40 14.17 14.20
N ASN A 140 11.32 13.08 14.98
CA ASN A 140 12.31 12.73 16.00
C ASN A 140 13.14 11.50 15.58
N LEU A 141 14.40 11.69 15.22
CA LEU A 141 15.32 10.58 14.98
C LEU A 141 16.03 10.21 16.29
N ILE A 142 15.73 9.02 16.81
CA ILE A 142 16.32 8.50 18.06
C ILE A 142 17.61 7.74 17.69
N VAL A 143 18.70 8.11 18.36
CA VAL A 143 20.05 7.62 18.01
C VAL A 143 20.73 6.89 19.18
N LYS A 144 19.96 6.59 20.22
CA LYS A 144 20.39 5.86 21.41
C LYS A 144 19.51 4.65 21.67
N ASP A 145 20.08 3.74 22.44
CA ASP A 145 19.36 2.64 23.05
C ASP A 145 18.32 3.19 24.04
N ILE A 146 17.07 2.76 23.91
CA ILE A 146 16.01 3.13 24.84
C ILE A 146 16.14 2.15 26.00
N GLU A 147 16.31 2.63 27.23
CA GLU A 147 16.33 1.74 28.40
C GLU A 147 14.99 1.01 28.49
N ASP A 148 14.99 -0.22 27.97
CA ASP A 148 13.84 -1.11 27.94
C ASP A 148 13.56 -1.60 29.36
N SER A 149 12.74 -0.85 30.10
CA SER A 149 12.26 -1.31 31.41
C SER A 149 11.29 -2.51 31.30
N ASP A 150 10.83 -2.88 30.09
CA ASP A 150 9.86 -3.96 29.88
C ASP A 150 10.19 -5.01 28.79
N TYR A 151 11.28 -4.88 28.00
CA TYR A 151 11.64 -5.89 26.98
C TYR A 151 12.77 -6.82 27.44
N GLN A 152 12.41 -7.88 28.15
CA GLN A 152 13.15 -9.12 28.04
C GLN A 152 12.60 -9.92 26.85
N GLN A 153 13.22 -9.77 25.67
CA GLN A 153 13.57 -10.86 24.74
C GLN A 153 13.97 -10.32 23.34
N GLY A 154 15.28 -10.19 23.13
CA GLY A 154 15.91 -10.59 21.87
C GLY A 154 15.80 -9.66 20.66
N GLN A 155 15.81 -8.33 20.82
CA GLN A 155 16.04 -7.42 19.70
C GLN A 155 17.45 -6.82 19.77
N SER A 156 18.10 -6.78 18.61
CA SER A 156 19.46 -6.30 18.41
C SER A 156 19.56 -4.78 18.59
N ASP A 157 20.60 -4.32 19.26
CA ASP A 157 21.00 -2.91 19.39
C ASP A 157 21.04 -2.26 18.00
N SER A 158 20.10 -1.36 17.69
CA SER A 158 19.87 -0.82 16.34
C SER A 158 19.44 0.65 16.38
N ILE A 159 19.59 1.37 15.26
CA ILE A 159 19.13 2.77 15.14
C ILE A 159 17.60 2.81 15.04
N TYR A 160 16.97 3.60 15.90
CA TYR A 160 15.51 3.75 15.97
C TYR A 160 15.05 5.05 15.33
N VAL A 161 14.40 4.98 14.16
CA VAL A 161 13.77 6.18 13.58
C VAL A 161 12.30 6.23 14.00
N SER A 162 11.92 7.31 14.70
CA SER A 162 10.53 7.54 15.11
C SER A 162 9.91 8.75 14.44
N PHE A 163 8.84 8.54 13.70
CA PHE A 163 8.06 9.65 13.15
C PHE A 163 6.99 10.09 14.17
N ILE A 164 7.37 10.90 15.16
CA ILE A 164 6.42 11.45 16.14
C ILE A 164 5.93 12.82 15.68
N GLY A 165 4.79 12.86 14.97
CA GLY A 165 3.96 14.07 14.99
C GLY A 165 3.28 14.26 16.35
N GLU A 166 2.75 15.44 16.67
CA GLU A 166 2.08 15.77 17.96
C GLU A 166 0.76 14.99 18.24
N LEU A 167 0.76 13.68 18.03
CA LEU A 167 -0.23 12.74 18.52
C LEU A 167 0.50 11.70 19.37
N PRO A 168 -0.05 11.27 20.52
CA PRO A 168 0.58 10.28 21.37
C PRO A 168 0.54 8.92 20.67
N ILE A 169 1.53 8.67 19.82
CA ILE A 169 1.74 7.38 19.17
C ILE A 169 2.45 6.49 20.19
N LYS A 170 1.84 5.36 20.54
CA LYS A 170 2.45 4.34 21.41
C LYS A 170 3.78 3.88 20.78
N GLU A 171 4.81 3.73 21.61
CA GLU A 171 6.19 3.30 21.29
C GLU A 171 6.27 2.05 20.38
N GLN A 172 5.23 1.23 20.38
CA GLN A 172 5.00 0.10 19.47
C GLN A 172 4.95 0.46 17.96
N ASN A 173 5.10 1.73 17.58
CA ASN A 173 5.11 2.19 16.17
C ASN A 173 6.47 2.75 15.73
N TYR A 174 7.54 2.56 16.51
CA TYR A 174 8.90 2.82 16.05
C TYR A 174 9.24 1.95 14.82
N ILE A 175 9.93 2.53 13.85
CA ILE A 175 10.36 1.80 12.65
C ILE A 175 11.83 1.44 12.81
N MET A 176 12.08 0.14 12.82
CA MET A 176 13.43 -0.42 12.79
C MET A 176 14.02 -0.21 11.40
N TRP A 177 15.23 0.35 11.34
CA TRP A 177 15.86 0.72 10.08
C TRP A 177 16.33 -0.49 9.24
N SER A 178 16.49 -1.67 9.85
CA SER A 178 16.97 -2.89 9.21
C SER A 178 16.05 -3.49 8.12
N VAL A 179 15.01 -2.75 7.68
CA VAL A 179 14.06 -3.15 6.65
C VAL A 179 13.87 -1.95 5.73
N PRO A 180 13.80 -2.11 4.40
CA PRO A 180 13.50 -1.01 3.50
C PRO A 180 12.27 -0.24 3.99
N LEU A 181 12.41 1.05 4.33
CA LEU A 181 11.30 1.86 4.88
C LEU A 181 10.01 1.75 4.04
N GLN A 182 10.14 1.59 2.73
CA GLN A 182 9.00 1.50 1.82
C GLN A 182 8.14 0.25 2.06
N GLU A 183 8.69 -0.78 2.69
CA GLU A 183 7.99 -2.04 2.97
C GLU A 183 7.33 -2.05 4.37
N GLN A 184 7.72 -1.14 5.26
CA GLN A 184 7.14 -1.05 6.60
C GLN A 184 5.83 -0.25 6.62
N SER A 185 4.76 -0.85 7.15
CA SER A 185 3.43 -0.23 7.21
C SER A 185 3.38 1.12 7.95
N ALA A 186 4.23 1.33 8.96
CA ALA A 186 4.30 2.58 9.69
C ALA A 186 5.00 3.69 8.87
N ALA A 187 6.06 3.34 8.14
CA ALA A 187 6.75 4.25 7.23
C ALA A 187 5.85 4.61 6.03
N VAL A 188 5.15 3.64 5.43
CA VAL A 188 4.15 3.92 4.38
C VAL A 188 3.08 4.89 4.87
N ARG A 189 2.57 4.69 6.10
CA ARG A 189 1.60 5.61 6.72
C ARG A 189 2.19 7.00 6.92
N PHE A 190 3.43 7.09 7.39
CA PHE A 190 4.13 8.36 7.57
C PHE A 190 4.37 9.09 6.25
N PHE A 191 4.84 8.40 5.20
CA PHE A 191 5.03 9.00 3.88
C PHE A 191 3.71 9.52 3.29
N ASN A 192 2.64 8.73 3.42
CA ASN A 192 1.30 9.17 3.01
C ASN A 192 0.85 10.38 3.83
N TRP A 193 1.10 10.38 5.13
CA TRP A 193 0.80 11.52 6.00
C TRP A 193 1.60 12.76 5.60
N LEU A 194 2.92 12.66 5.40
CA LEU A 194 3.80 13.75 5.00
C LEU A 194 3.37 14.33 3.63
N ASN A 195 3.06 13.45 2.68
CA ASN A 195 2.54 13.84 1.35
C ASN A 195 1.19 14.54 1.44
N GLU A 196 0.30 14.08 2.31
CA GLU A 196 -1.01 14.71 2.48
C GLU A 196 -0.93 16.02 3.27
N HIS A 197 0.00 16.16 4.19
CA HIS A 197 0.04 17.29 5.10
C HIS A 197 0.81 18.49 4.55
N SER A 198 1.88 18.27 3.78
CA SER A 198 2.64 19.35 3.12
C SER A 198 1.93 19.93 1.89
N LYS A 199 0.86 19.29 1.41
CA LYS A 199 0.01 19.78 0.34
C LYS A 199 -0.57 21.14 0.76
N PRO A 200 -0.42 22.23 -0.05
CA PRO A 200 -1.12 23.49 0.20
C PRO A 200 -2.60 23.23 0.50
N ILE A 201 -3.26 24.00 1.37
CA ILE A 201 -4.70 23.80 1.70
C ILE A 201 -5.54 23.70 0.42
N ILE A 202 -5.20 24.48 -0.61
CA ILE A 202 -5.83 24.47 -1.94
C ILE A 202 -5.66 23.10 -2.64
N SER A 203 -4.53 22.43 -2.46
CA SER A 203 -4.30 21.08 -2.99
C SER A 203 -5.04 19.96 -2.24
N LYS A 204 -5.57 20.24 -1.04
CA LYS A 204 -6.50 19.34 -0.31
C LYS A 204 -7.96 19.49 -0.77
N LEU A 205 -8.25 20.42 -1.69
CA LEU A 205 -9.58 20.52 -2.30
C LEU A 205 -9.77 19.40 -3.32
N TYR A 206 -10.41 18.32 -2.89
CA TYR A 206 -10.78 17.22 -3.77
C TYR A 206 -12.06 16.55 -3.30
N ALA A 207 -12.80 16.01 -4.26
CA ALA A 207 -13.84 15.04 -3.96
C ALA A 207 -13.21 13.64 -4.02
N TYR A 208 -13.79 12.66 -3.34
CA TYR A 208 -13.23 11.31 -3.34
C TYR A 208 -14.32 10.25 -3.33
N ILE A 209 -13.94 9.06 -3.78
CA ILE A 209 -14.72 7.82 -3.68
C ILE A 209 -13.92 6.83 -2.85
N ASN A 210 -14.52 6.28 -1.80
CA ASN A 210 -13.97 5.16 -1.07
C ASN A 210 -14.23 3.86 -1.82
N ILE A 211 -13.17 3.10 -2.02
CA ILE A 211 -13.21 1.74 -2.53
C ILE A 211 -13.50 0.83 -1.33
N PRO A 212 -14.54 -0.02 -1.39
CA PRO A 212 -14.77 -0.99 -0.33
C PRO A 212 -13.54 -1.90 -0.13
N SER A 213 -12.97 -1.89 1.07
CA SER A 213 -11.68 -2.51 1.39
C SER A 213 -11.69 -4.04 1.25
N ASP A 214 -12.86 -4.67 1.34
CA ASP A 214 -13.08 -6.10 1.22
C ASP A 214 -13.19 -6.61 -0.24
N LEU A 215 -13.11 -5.72 -1.24
CA LEU A 215 -13.07 -6.12 -2.64
C LEU A 215 -11.68 -6.66 -3.03
N GLU A 216 -11.66 -7.81 -3.71
CA GLU A 216 -10.45 -8.37 -4.31
C GLU A 216 -9.88 -7.42 -5.38
N LYS A 217 -8.57 -7.51 -5.61
CA LYS A 217 -7.81 -6.61 -6.50
C LYS A 217 -8.46 -6.43 -7.89
N ASN A 218 -8.93 -7.52 -8.51
CA ASN A 218 -9.57 -7.47 -9.83
C ASN A 218 -10.86 -6.62 -9.83
N TYR A 219 -11.63 -6.65 -8.74
CA TYR A 219 -12.84 -5.85 -8.61
C TYR A 219 -12.55 -4.39 -8.27
N ARG A 220 -11.41 -4.09 -7.64
CA ARG A 220 -10.96 -2.70 -7.43
C ARG A 220 -10.66 -2.01 -8.76
N GLU A 221 -10.04 -2.71 -9.71
CA GLU A 221 -9.84 -2.19 -11.07
C GLU A 221 -11.16 -1.91 -11.82
N GLU A 222 -12.18 -2.76 -11.62
CA GLU A 222 -13.51 -2.50 -12.15
C GLU A 222 -14.16 -1.24 -11.57
N VAL A 223 -13.89 -0.91 -10.30
CA VAL A 223 -14.34 0.36 -9.70
C VAL A 223 -13.62 1.53 -10.36
N TYR A 224 -12.31 1.48 -10.57
CA TYR A 224 -11.58 2.55 -11.28
C TYR A 224 -12.13 2.77 -12.69
N ARG A 225 -12.39 1.68 -13.43
CA ARG A 225 -13.00 1.72 -14.76
C ARG A 225 -14.39 2.34 -14.72
N LEU A 226 -15.22 1.96 -13.74
CA LEU A 226 -16.56 2.50 -13.57
C LEU A 226 -16.54 4.01 -13.33
N VAL A 227 -15.59 4.49 -12.52
CA VAL A 227 -15.43 5.92 -12.26
C VAL A 227 -15.04 6.67 -13.53
N GLY A 228 -14.07 6.17 -14.29
CA GLY A 228 -13.71 6.77 -15.58
C GLY A 228 -14.87 6.78 -16.58
N MET A 229 -15.66 5.70 -16.67
CA MET A 229 -16.88 5.67 -17.49
C MET A 229 -17.90 6.71 -17.05
N TYR A 230 -18.05 6.93 -15.75
CA TYR A 230 -18.97 7.93 -15.22
C TYR A 230 -18.56 9.34 -15.64
N LEU A 231 -17.27 9.69 -15.52
CA LEU A 231 -16.74 10.99 -15.93
C LEU A 231 -16.92 11.21 -17.44
N VAL A 232 -16.71 10.17 -18.26
CA VAL A 232 -16.98 10.27 -19.71
C VAL A 232 -18.44 10.57 -20.01
N GLU A 233 -19.38 9.93 -19.29
CA GLU A 233 -20.81 10.22 -19.46
C GLU A 233 -21.23 11.61 -18.91
N LEU A 234 -20.41 12.24 -18.07
CA LEU A 234 -20.57 13.65 -17.67
C LEU A 234 -20.06 14.64 -18.71
N GLY A 235 -19.44 14.17 -19.80
CA GLY A 235 -18.92 15.01 -20.88
C GLY A 235 -17.42 15.27 -20.83
N TYR A 236 -16.67 14.54 -20.01
CA TYR A 236 -15.21 14.62 -20.02
C TYR A 236 -14.59 13.68 -21.04
N THR A 237 -13.51 14.11 -21.67
CA THR A 237 -12.64 13.26 -22.49
C THR A 237 -11.51 12.72 -21.62
N ARG A 238 -11.36 11.39 -21.57
CA ARG A 238 -10.24 10.74 -20.86
C ARG A 238 -8.96 10.88 -21.67
N ILE A 239 -7.90 11.33 -21.02
CA ILE A 239 -6.58 11.53 -21.63
C ILE A 239 -5.52 10.90 -20.73
N ASN A 240 -4.63 10.13 -21.35
CA ASN A 240 -3.52 9.46 -20.68
C ASN A 240 -2.16 9.93 -21.25
N GLN A 241 -2.03 11.24 -21.44
CA GLN A 241 -0.79 11.88 -21.90
C GLN A 241 -0.29 12.79 -20.78
N GLN A 242 0.92 12.48 -20.27
CA GLN A 242 1.54 13.21 -19.15
C GLN A 242 1.76 14.69 -19.45
N GLU A 243 1.99 15.04 -20.73
CA GLU A 243 2.16 16.43 -21.18
C GLU A 243 0.97 17.33 -20.80
N LEU A 244 -0.24 16.75 -20.72
CA LEU A 244 -1.47 17.48 -20.40
C LEU A 244 -1.74 17.57 -18.89
N PHE A 245 -0.87 17.00 -18.06
CA PHE A 245 -0.92 17.15 -16.60
C PHE A 245 -0.33 18.49 -16.16
N ARG A 246 0.50 19.11 -17.01
CA ARG A 246 1.13 20.41 -16.74
C ARG A 246 0.24 21.57 -17.19
N PRO A 247 0.32 22.74 -16.53
CA PRO A 247 1.21 23.06 -15.39
C PRO A 247 0.69 22.59 -14.01
N GLU A 248 -0.54 22.10 -13.93
CA GLU A 248 -1.24 21.89 -12.64
C GLU A 248 -0.61 20.80 -11.77
N SER A 249 0.01 19.77 -12.35
CA SER A 249 0.77 18.75 -11.62
C SER A 249 1.92 19.37 -10.82
N THR A 250 2.66 20.30 -11.43
CA THR A 250 3.78 21.00 -10.80
C THR A 250 3.30 22.04 -9.79
N GLU A 251 2.35 22.91 -10.17
CA GLU A 251 1.89 24.02 -9.33
C GLU A 251 1.22 23.57 -8.03
N TYR A 252 0.53 22.43 -8.07
CA TYR A 252 -0.20 21.91 -6.92
C TYR A 252 0.47 20.68 -6.28
N LEU A 253 1.74 20.40 -6.62
CA LEU A 253 2.56 19.34 -6.05
C LEU A 253 1.90 17.95 -6.15
N PHE A 254 1.37 17.62 -7.34
CA PHE A 254 0.93 16.28 -7.70
C PHE A 254 2.00 15.60 -8.57
N PRO A 255 2.80 14.67 -8.02
CA PRO A 255 3.72 13.88 -8.83
C PRO A 255 2.96 13.23 -10.00
N GLU A 256 3.49 13.35 -11.22
CA GLU A 256 2.84 12.77 -12.40
C GLU A 256 2.68 11.25 -12.28
N SER A 257 3.54 10.59 -11.49
CA SER A 257 3.51 9.16 -11.19
C SER A 257 2.28 8.69 -10.39
N ILE A 258 1.61 9.59 -9.65
CA ILE A 258 0.42 9.23 -8.84
C ILE A 258 -0.90 9.49 -9.58
N ILE A 259 -0.86 10.19 -10.72
CA ILE A 259 -2.03 10.50 -11.53
C ILE A 259 -2.35 9.28 -12.40
N LYS A 260 -3.48 8.60 -12.13
CA LYS A 260 -3.91 7.44 -12.93
C LYS A 260 -4.43 7.88 -14.30
N ASP A 261 -5.26 8.92 -14.32
CA ASP A 261 -5.92 9.41 -15.52
C ASP A 261 -6.22 10.92 -15.41
N CYS A 262 -6.20 11.62 -16.54
CA CYS A 262 -6.66 12.99 -16.66
C CYS A 262 -7.95 13.03 -17.47
N PHE A 263 -8.90 13.87 -17.07
CA PHE A 263 -10.19 14.05 -17.72
C PHE A 263 -10.38 15.52 -18.05
N ILE A 264 -10.59 15.85 -19.33
CA ILE A 264 -10.77 17.24 -19.79
C ILE A 264 -12.17 17.43 -20.35
N ASN A 265 -12.88 18.44 -19.86
CA ASN A 265 -14.10 18.95 -20.46
C ASN A 265 -13.76 20.31 -21.11
N GLU A 266 -13.55 20.29 -22.43
CA GLU A 266 -13.17 21.46 -23.21
C GLU A 266 -14.27 22.53 -23.22
N THR A 267 -15.54 22.13 -23.18
CA THR A 267 -16.67 23.07 -23.19
C THR A 267 -16.76 23.88 -21.91
N GLU A 268 -16.49 23.24 -20.76
CA GLU A 268 -16.49 23.91 -19.46
C GLU A 268 -15.11 24.44 -19.06
N ASN A 269 -14.05 24.27 -19.89
CA ASN A 269 -12.65 24.54 -19.53
C ASN A 269 -12.24 23.92 -18.18
N LYS A 270 -12.66 22.67 -17.96
CA LYS A 270 -12.40 21.91 -16.74
C LYS A 270 -11.44 20.77 -16.98
N LYS A 271 -10.56 20.54 -16.02
CA LYS A 271 -9.65 19.40 -15.95
C LYS A 271 -9.85 18.67 -14.63
N VAL A 272 -9.83 17.35 -14.63
CA VAL A 272 -9.93 16.52 -13.42
C VAL A 272 -8.82 15.48 -13.44
N PHE A 273 -7.99 15.46 -12.39
CA PHE A 273 -7.04 14.38 -12.16
C PHE A 273 -7.67 13.32 -11.26
N GLN A 274 -7.58 12.07 -11.72
CA GLN A 274 -7.90 10.89 -10.93
C GLN A 274 -6.61 10.36 -10.30
N VAL A 275 -6.50 10.46 -8.98
CA VAL A 275 -5.35 9.98 -8.19
C VAL A 275 -5.80 8.79 -7.34
N ILE A 276 -5.00 7.72 -7.30
CA ILE A 276 -5.27 6.56 -6.43
C ILE A 276 -4.42 6.70 -5.16
N ASN A 277 -5.08 6.74 -4.01
CA ASN A 277 -4.44 6.80 -2.71
C ASN A 277 -5.00 5.69 -1.80
N GLY A 278 -4.33 4.54 -1.80
CA GLY A 278 -4.78 3.36 -1.06
C GLY A 278 -6.20 2.91 -1.48
N ASP A 279 -7.13 2.94 -0.54
CA ASP A 279 -8.55 2.59 -0.76
C ASP A 279 -9.41 3.79 -1.21
N ARG A 280 -8.80 4.88 -1.69
CA ARG A 280 -9.51 6.08 -2.16
C ARG A 280 -9.14 6.43 -3.58
N ILE A 281 -10.15 6.88 -4.32
CA ILE A 281 -10.00 7.54 -5.62
C ILE A 281 -10.24 9.02 -5.38
N GLU A 282 -9.17 9.82 -5.44
CA GLU A 282 -9.21 11.27 -5.29
C GLU A 282 -9.45 11.92 -6.65
N MET A 283 -10.34 12.93 -6.67
CA MET A 283 -10.72 13.70 -7.85
C MET A 283 -10.36 15.16 -7.62
N HIS A 284 -9.27 15.58 -8.25
CA HIS A 284 -8.79 16.95 -8.18
C HIS A 284 -9.30 17.71 -9.39
N SER A 285 -10.24 18.62 -9.18
CA SER A 285 -10.81 19.47 -10.23
C SER A 285 -10.08 20.80 -10.37
N PHE A 286 -9.89 21.21 -11.62
CA PHE A 286 -9.29 22.48 -12.03
C PHE A 286 -10.25 23.16 -13.01
N GLN A 287 -10.52 24.45 -12.77
CA GLN A 287 -11.32 25.31 -13.62
C GLN A 287 -10.39 26.40 -14.16
N ASN A 288 -10.22 26.48 -15.47
CA ASN A 288 -9.28 27.42 -16.10
C ASN A 288 -7.85 27.30 -15.52
N GLY A 289 -7.39 26.08 -15.21
CA GLY A 289 -6.09 25.81 -14.59
C GLY A 289 -6.03 26.03 -13.07
N ILE A 290 -7.06 26.63 -12.47
CA ILE A 290 -7.11 26.90 -11.03
C ILE A 290 -7.84 25.77 -10.31
N LYS A 291 -7.20 25.21 -9.28
CA LYS A 291 -7.82 24.17 -8.47
C LYS A 291 -9.04 24.71 -7.74
N SER A 292 -10.17 24.02 -7.89
CA SER A 292 -11.45 24.42 -7.31
C SER A 292 -12.27 23.20 -6.93
N LEU A 293 -13.16 23.36 -5.96
CA LEU A 293 -14.08 22.30 -5.56
C LEU A 293 -15.32 22.39 -6.45
N ASP A 294 -15.44 21.45 -7.38
CA ASP A 294 -16.57 21.42 -8.30
C ASP A 294 -17.80 20.79 -7.60
N SER A 295 -18.84 21.59 -7.37
CA SER A 295 -20.07 21.16 -6.70
C SER A 295 -20.85 20.13 -7.52
N LYS A 296 -20.86 20.26 -8.85
CA LYS A 296 -21.49 19.32 -9.78
C LYS A 296 -20.75 17.99 -9.71
N LEU A 297 -19.42 18.02 -9.84
CA LEU A 297 -18.60 16.81 -9.71
C LEU A 297 -18.78 16.15 -8.34
N SER A 298 -18.78 16.92 -7.26
CA SER A 298 -18.97 16.41 -5.89
C SER A 298 -20.34 15.74 -5.72
N TYR A 299 -21.41 16.36 -6.22
CA TYR A 299 -22.76 15.79 -6.23
C TYR A 299 -22.80 14.44 -6.97
N HIS A 300 -22.16 14.38 -8.14
CA HIS A 300 -22.09 13.17 -8.96
C HIS A 300 -21.28 12.06 -8.31
N LEU A 301 -20.13 12.39 -7.71
CA LEU A 301 -19.28 11.42 -7.02
C LEU A 301 -19.97 10.85 -5.77
N ASN A 302 -20.70 11.67 -5.01
CA ASN A 302 -21.53 11.19 -3.89
C ASN A 302 -22.57 10.16 -4.36
N HIS A 303 -23.24 10.44 -5.48
CA HIS A 303 -24.20 9.49 -6.05
C HIS A 303 -23.56 8.25 -6.66
N LEU A 304 -22.32 8.36 -7.15
CA LEU A 304 -21.53 7.24 -7.63
C LEU A 304 -21.06 6.36 -6.45
N GLN A 305 -20.67 6.94 -5.32
CA GLN A 305 -20.35 6.19 -4.10
C GLN A 305 -21.54 5.31 -3.68
N ILE A 306 -22.75 5.89 -3.59
CA ILE A 306 -23.98 5.15 -3.26
C ILE A 306 -24.22 4.00 -4.26
N TRP A 307 -23.92 4.22 -5.54
CA TRP A 307 -24.03 3.19 -6.57
C TRP A 307 -23.02 2.06 -6.36
N ILE A 308 -21.76 2.41 -6.10
CA ILE A 308 -20.66 1.47 -5.83
C ILE A 308 -21.00 0.63 -4.59
N ASP A 309 -21.40 1.25 -3.49
CA ASP A 309 -21.75 0.56 -2.24
C ASP A 309 -22.90 -0.42 -2.45
N LYS A 310 -23.94 0.00 -3.21
CA LYS A 310 -25.06 -0.87 -3.57
C LYS A 310 -24.63 -2.06 -4.44
N LYS A 311 -23.71 -1.83 -5.38
CA LYS A 311 -23.15 -2.90 -6.23
C LYS A 311 -22.26 -3.85 -5.43
N ALA A 312 -21.43 -3.33 -4.54
CA ALA A 312 -20.58 -4.10 -3.65
C ALA A 312 -21.43 -4.96 -2.70
N ALA A 313 -22.47 -4.40 -2.07
CA ALA A 313 -23.40 -5.17 -1.24
C ALA A 313 -24.08 -6.30 -2.02
N LYS A 314 -24.53 -6.02 -3.25
CA LYS A 314 -25.11 -7.06 -4.11
C LYS A 314 -24.10 -8.13 -4.49
N HIS A 315 -22.86 -7.74 -4.79
CA HIS A 315 -21.78 -8.67 -5.08
C HIS A 315 -21.52 -9.58 -3.88
N ARG A 316 -21.35 -9.02 -2.67
CA ARG A 316 -21.19 -9.78 -1.41
C ARG A 316 -22.29 -10.83 -1.23
N ILE A 317 -23.55 -10.46 -1.42
CA ILE A 317 -24.68 -11.40 -1.30
C ILE A 317 -24.58 -12.52 -2.35
N LEU A 318 -24.17 -12.22 -3.58
CA LEU A 318 -24.02 -13.23 -4.64
C LEU A 318 -22.83 -14.15 -4.36
N THR A 319 -21.68 -13.60 -3.97
CA THR A 319 -20.48 -14.36 -3.62
C THR A 319 -20.73 -15.25 -2.39
N GLN A 320 -21.41 -14.74 -1.37
CA GLN A 320 -21.79 -15.54 -0.20
C GLN A 320 -22.71 -16.69 -0.60
N LYS A 321 -23.74 -16.44 -1.44
CA LYS A 321 -24.63 -17.49 -1.95
C LYS A 321 -23.90 -18.56 -2.77
N VAL A 322 -22.85 -18.18 -3.49
CA VAL A 322 -21.99 -19.13 -4.19
C VAL A 322 -21.20 -19.97 -3.18
N LYS A 323 -20.56 -19.34 -2.20
CA LYS A 323 -19.76 -20.02 -1.14
C LYS A 323 -20.59 -20.89 -0.18
N THR A 324 -21.87 -20.56 0.04
CA THR A 324 -22.78 -21.32 0.92
C THR A 324 -23.71 -22.25 0.15
N SER A 325 -23.69 -22.23 -1.18
CA SER A 325 -24.44 -23.22 -1.95
C SER A 325 -23.95 -24.61 -1.58
N LEU A 326 -24.86 -25.53 -1.25
CA LEU A 326 -24.55 -26.91 -0.82
C LEU A 326 -23.66 -27.67 -1.80
N ILE A 327 -23.43 -27.11 -2.99
CA ILE A 327 -22.58 -27.69 -4.01
C ILE A 327 -21.64 -26.59 -4.53
N ASN A 328 -20.56 -26.39 -3.78
CA ASN A 328 -19.51 -25.40 -4.04
C ASN A 328 -18.82 -25.55 -5.41
N GLU A 329 -19.12 -26.59 -6.19
CA GLU A 329 -18.52 -26.85 -7.49
C GLU A 329 -19.58 -27.19 -8.52
N VAL A 330 -19.86 -26.25 -9.44
CA VAL A 330 -20.74 -26.47 -10.61
C VAL A 330 -20.33 -27.71 -11.39
N ILE A 331 -19.02 -27.98 -11.48
CA ILE A 331 -18.44 -29.15 -12.15
C ILE A 331 -18.90 -30.47 -11.53
N LYS A 332 -19.17 -30.52 -10.22
CA LYS A 332 -19.71 -31.70 -9.53
C LYS A 332 -21.22 -31.87 -9.71
N ILE A 333 -21.94 -30.77 -9.95
CA ILE A 333 -23.41 -30.78 -10.17
C ILE A 333 -23.76 -31.28 -11.56
N VAL A 334 -22.97 -30.90 -12.56
CA VAL A 334 -23.24 -31.23 -13.97
C VAL A 334 -23.39 -32.74 -14.21
N PRO A 335 -22.49 -33.62 -13.72
CA PRO A 335 -22.69 -35.07 -13.80
C PRO A 335 -23.98 -35.55 -13.13
N ILE A 336 -24.31 -35.02 -11.95
CA ILE A 336 -25.53 -35.40 -11.21
C ILE A 336 -26.78 -35.03 -12.00
N ILE A 337 -26.82 -33.81 -12.57
CA ILE A 337 -27.91 -33.36 -13.44
C ILE A 337 -28.04 -34.30 -14.65
N ILE A 338 -26.93 -34.65 -15.31
CA ILE A 338 -26.92 -35.56 -16.47
C ILE A 338 -27.48 -36.94 -16.08
N THR A 339 -27.05 -37.51 -14.95
CA THR A 339 -27.54 -38.81 -14.47
C THR A 339 -29.05 -38.77 -14.17
N VAL A 340 -29.54 -37.70 -13.53
CA VAL A 340 -30.97 -37.51 -13.25
C VAL A 340 -31.77 -37.41 -14.55
N ILE A 341 -31.28 -36.65 -15.53
CA ILE A 341 -31.93 -36.52 -16.85
C ILE A 341 -31.98 -37.87 -17.57
N LEU A 342 -30.88 -38.61 -17.62
CA LEU A 342 -30.83 -39.92 -18.28
C LEU A 342 -31.77 -40.93 -17.63
N SER A 343 -31.85 -40.95 -16.30
CA SER A 343 -32.77 -41.82 -15.54
C SER A 343 -34.24 -41.46 -15.78
N ALA A 344 -34.57 -40.16 -15.77
CA ALA A 344 -35.92 -39.67 -16.07
C ALA A 344 -36.33 -39.98 -17.52
N TYR A 345 -35.40 -39.80 -18.47
CA TYR A 345 -35.61 -40.12 -19.88
C TYR A 345 -35.84 -41.62 -20.11
N ALA A 346 -35.07 -42.50 -19.46
CA ALA A 346 -35.29 -43.94 -19.51
C ALA A 346 -36.68 -44.33 -18.98
N SER A 347 -37.11 -43.71 -17.88
CA SER A 347 -38.44 -43.90 -17.30
C SER A 347 -39.57 -43.43 -18.23
N LEU A 348 -39.41 -42.26 -18.86
CA LEU A 348 -40.33 -41.76 -19.88
C LEU A 348 -40.40 -42.71 -21.09
N LYS A 349 -39.26 -43.18 -21.57
CA LYS A 349 -39.18 -44.10 -22.71
C LYS A 349 -39.94 -45.40 -22.43
N LEU A 350 -39.85 -45.93 -21.22
CA LEU A 350 -40.60 -47.13 -20.80
C LEU A 350 -42.12 -46.90 -20.73
N ILE A 351 -42.57 -45.69 -20.36
CA ILE A 351 -43.99 -45.33 -20.35
C ILE A 351 -44.57 -45.25 -21.78
N PHE A 352 -43.80 -44.72 -22.75
CA PHE A 352 -44.33 -44.39 -24.07
C PHE A 352 -44.03 -45.41 -25.19
N ILE A 353 -42.97 -46.22 -25.07
CA ILE A 353 -42.53 -47.11 -26.17
C ILE A 353 -43.00 -48.56 -26.02
N ASN A 354 -43.43 -49.01 -24.83
CA ASN A 354 -43.70 -50.43 -24.60
C ASN A 354 -45.08 -50.71 -23.96
N ASN A 355 -46.15 -50.57 -24.75
CA ASN A 355 -47.52 -50.94 -24.35
C ASN A 355 -47.65 -52.42 -23.93
N SER A 356 -46.76 -53.30 -24.42
CA SER A 356 -46.72 -54.73 -24.09
C SER A 356 -46.11 -55.02 -22.71
N ALA A 357 -45.15 -54.22 -22.23
CA ALA A 357 -44.52 -54.41 -20.92
C ALA A 357 -45.39 -53.87 -19.76
N MET A 358 -46.21 -52.84 -20.01
CA MET A 358 -47.11 -52.28 -19.00
C MET A 358 -48.28 -53.19 -18.62
N LYS A 359 -48.66 -54.16 -19.47
CA LYS A 359 -49.77 -55.08 -19.18
C LYS A 359 -49.50 -55.99 -17.97
N ASN A 360 -48.24 -56.21 -17.60
CA ASN A 360 -47.86 -57.13 -16.51
C ASN A 360 -47.57 -56.43 -15.18
N PHE A 361 -47.61 -55.09 -15.10
CA PHE A 361 -47.28 -54.35 -13.87
C PHE A 361 -48.11 -53.07 -13.72
N PRO A 362 -49.41 -53.14 -13.40
CA PRO A 362 -50.27 -51.95 -13.23
C PRO A 362 -49.78 -50.99 -12.13
N GLN A 363 -49.12 -51.50 -11.08
CA GLN A 363 -48.48 -50.65 -10.06
C GLN A 363 -47.25 -49.88 -10.58
N SER A 364 -46.56 -50.37 -11.62
CA SER A 364 -45.32 -49.76 -12.13
C SER A 364 -45.53 -48.40 -12.78
N LYS A 365 -46.70 -48.15 -13.38
CA LYS A 365 -47.00 -46.86 -14.03
C LYS A 365 -46.99 -45.70 -13.04
N ALA A 366 -47.59 -45.90 -11.86
CA ALA A 366 -47.55 -44.91 -10.79
C ALA A 366 -46.10 -44.65 -10.33
N TRP A 367 -45.30 -45.71 -10.13
CA TRP A 367 -43.89 -45.60 -9.79
C TRP A 367 -43.06 -44.82 -10.83
N PHE A 368 -43.25 -45.07 -12.13
CA PHE A 368 -42.55 -44.34 -13.18
C PHE A 368 -42.96 -42.85 -13.22
N ILE A 369 -44.25 -42.55 -13.06
CA ILE A 369 -44.74 -41.17 -12.98
C ILE A 369 -44.13 -40.46 -11.77
N THR A 370 -44.18 -41.08 -10.59
CA THR A 370 -43.59 -40.55 -9.36
C THR A 370 -42.07 -40.34 -9.51
N HIS A 371 -41.36 -41.29 -10.13
CA HIS A 371 -39.93 -41.16 -10.40
C HIS A 371 -39.62 -39.96 -11.32
N ILE A 372 -40.40 -39.76 -12.39
CA ILE A 372 -40.26 -38.58 -13.28
C ILE A 372 -40.53 -37.29 -12.51
N SER A 373 -41.60 -37.23 -11.71
CA SER A 373 -41.93 -36.06 -10.90
C SER A 373 -40.81 -35.71 -9.91
N ILE A 374 -40.27 -36.71 -9.20
CA ILE A 374 -39.14 -36.53 -8.28
C ILE A 374 -37.88 -36.10 -9.03
N SER A 375 -37.62 -36.65 -10.21
CA SER A 375 -36.47 -36.27 -11.04
C SER A 375 -36.57 -34.81 -11.50
N VAL A 376 -37.75 -34.36 -11.95
CA VAL A 376 -38.00 -32.96 -12.32
C VAL A 376 -37.81 -32.03 -11.12
N LEU A 377 -38.37 -32.38 -9.97
CA LEU A 377 -38.21 -31.61 -8.74
C LEU A 377 -36.73 -31.53 -8.33
N SER A 378 -36.01 -32.65 -8.40
CA SER A 378 -34.58 -32.71 -8.08
C SER A 378 -33.76 -31.83 -9.01
N LEU A 379 -34.07 -31.84 -10.32
CA LEU A 379 -33.43 -30.99 -11.31
C LEU A 379 -33.69 -29.49 -11.04
N LEU A 380 -34.93 -29.12 -10.69
CA LEU A 380 -35.25 -27.75 -10.30
C LEU A 380 -34.47 -27.30 -9.08
N VAL A 381 -34.37 -28.15 -8.05
CA VAL A 381 -33.60 -27.87 -6.82
C VAL A 381 -32.11 -27.71 -7.16
N LEU A 382 -31.52 -28.62 -7.94
CA LEU A 382 -30.10 -28.55 -8.33
C LEU A 382 -29.79 -27.31 -9.17
N ILE A 383 -30.67 -26.94 -10.11
CA ILE A 383 -30.49 -25.72 -10.91
C ILE A 383 -30.62 -24.49 -10.03
N PHE A 384 -31.62 -24.43 -9.15
CA PHE A 384 -31.91 -23.25 -8.34
C PHE A 384 -30.87 -22.99 -7.26
N PHE A 385 -30.37 -24.04 -6.58
CA PHE A 385 -29.36 -23.91 -5.53
C PHE A 385 -27.93 -23.99 -6.04
N GLY A 386 -27.69 -24.66 -7.16
CA GLY A 386 -26.35 -24.87 -7.72
C GLY A 386 -25.99 -23.91 -8.84
N VAL A 387 -26.71 -23.99 -9.97
CA VAL A 387 -26.35 -23.28 -11.21
C VAL A 387 -26.76 -21.81 -11.17
N PHE A 388 -27.93 -21.51 -10.61
CA PHE A 388 -28.52 -20.18 -10.65
C PHE A 388 -27.74 -19.09 -9.90
N PRO A 389 -27.19 -19.33 -8.68
CA PRO A 389 -26.35 -18.34 -8.00
C PRO A 389 -25.08 -18.03 -8.81
N GLN A 390 -24.48 -19.06 -9.42
CA GLN A 390 -23.26 -18.95 -10.23
C GLN A 390 -23.51 -18.16 -11.52
N PHE A 391 -24.60 -18.45 -12.22
CA PHE A 391 -25.03 -17.69 -13.40
C PHE A 391 -25.34 -16.21 -13.06
N ARG A 392 -25.96 -15.95 -11.91
CA ARG A 392 -26.20 -14.58 -11.43
C ARG A 392 -24.92 -13.82 -11.10
N LEU A 393 -23.90 -14.49 -10.57
CA LEU A 393 -22.58 -13.91 -10.36
C LEU A 393 -21.87 -13.67 -11.69
N TRP A 394 -21.96 -14.61 -12.64
CA TRP A 394 -21.35 -14.48 -13.96
C TRP A 394 -21.92 -13.30 -14.77
N ILE A 395 -23.23 -13.02 -14.68
CA ILE A 395 -23.87 -11.86 -15.35
C ILE A 395 -23.81 -10.58 -14.51
N PHE A 396 -23.19 -10.64 -13.32
CA PHE A 396 -22.98 -9.43 -12.55
C PHE A 396 -22.03 -8.50 -13.32
N SER A 397 -22.42 -7.23 -13.45
CA SER A 397 -21.54 -6.20 -13.99
C SER A 397 -21.69 -4.91 -13.20
N TRP A 398 -20.55 -4.24 -13.01
CA TRP A 398 -20.42 -2.98 -12.27
C TRP A 398 -21.06 -1.80 -13.02
N ASP A 399 -20.85 -1.76 -14.33
CA ASP A 399 -21.25 -0.71 -15.27
C ASP A 399 -22.70 -0.85 -15.80
N ARG A 400 -23.37 -1.99 -15.59
CA ARG A 400 -24.74 -2.20 -16.10
C ARG A 400 -25.68 -1.08 -15.62
N ARG A 401 -26.20 -0.31 -16.58
CA ARG A 401 -27.11 0.85 -16.44
C ARG A 401 -26.47 2.13 -15.91
N ILE A 402 -25.14 2.25 -15.87
CA ILE A 402 -24.47 3.46 -15.37
C ILE A 402 -24.83 4.70 -16.19
N LYS A 403 -24.87 4.60 -17.53
CA LYS A 403 -25.27 5.71 -18.42
C LYS A 403 -26.65 6.29 -18.09
N LYS A 404 -27.63 5.40 -17.87
CA LYS A 404 -29.00 5.81 -17.50
C LYS A 404 -29.02 6.46 -16.11
N TYR A 405 -28.18 5.99 -15.20
CA TYR A 405 -28.04 6.57 -13.87
C TYR A 405 -27.42 7.97 -13.92
N VAL A 406 -26.34 8.16 -14.67
CA VAL A 406 -25.69 9.47 -14.90
C VAL A 406 -26.70 10.47 -15.47
N ARG A 407 -27.39 10.13 -16.57
CA ARG A 407 -28.40 11.02 -17.19
C ARG A 407 -29.49 11.46 -16.22
N LYS A 408 -30.02 10.53 -15.41
CA LYS A 408 -31.01 10.85 -14.39
C LYS A 408 -30.44 11.81 -13.35
N LYS A 409 -29.17 11.62 -12.96
CA LYS A 409 -28.52 12.49 -11.98
C LYS A 409 -28.19 13.86 -12.52
N ASN A 410 -27.82 14.00 -13.79
CA ASN A 410 -27.63 15.30 -14.43
C ASN A 410 -28.93 16.10 -14.41
N GLN A 411 -30.05 15.50 -14.81
CA GLN A 411 -31.37 16.15 -14.76
C GLN A 411 -31.72 16.63 -13.35
N GLN A 412 -31.51 15.76 -12.34
CA GLN A 412 -31.75 16.11 -10.94
C GLN A 412 -30.83 17.20 -10.36
N TYR A 413 -29.72 17.51 -11.01
CA TYR A 413 -28.82 18.59 -10.60
C TYR A 413 -29.19 19.92 -11.27
N GLU A 414 -29.78 19.85 -12.46
CA GLU A 414 -30.22 21.00 -13.25
C GLU A 414 -31.60 21.54 -12.78
N ASP A 415 -32.43 20.66 -12.22
CA ASP A 415 -33.70 20.98 -11.51
C ASP A 415 -33.45 21.48 -10.08
#